data_AF-A0A6L3YFB6-F1
#
_entry.id   AF-A0A6L3YFB6-F1
#
_cell.length_a   1.000
_cell.length_b   1.000
_cell.length_c   1.000
_cell.angle_alpha   90.00
_cell.angle_beta   90.00
_cell.angle_gamma   90.00
#
_symmetry.space_group_name_H-M   'P 1'
#
loop_
_entity.id
_entity.type
_entity.pdbx_description
1 polymer ?
#
loop_
_entity_poly.entity_id
_entity_poly.type
_entity_poly.pdbx_seq_one_letter_code
_entity_poly.pdbx_strand_id
1 'polypeptide(L)'
;MSRHLVKILHAGVTDENACIGFDPGLRTFFMQGFNVDHGDFEEPSLWLGTCLEEYPSLDDIITTARARGYEVKGLTPNLVIELVKEAGQKYDPGIGERLGIVF
;
A
#
# COMPACT_ATOMS: atom_id res chain seq x y z
N MET A 1 -0.34 -4.58 10.08
CA MET A 1 -0.48 -3.69 8.92
C MET A 1 -0.63 -2.27 9.44
N SER A 2 0.36 -1.41 9.19
CA SER A 2 0.24 0.02 9.44
C SER A 2 -0.57 0.70 8.35
N ARG A 3 -1.14 1.86 8.64
CA ARG A 3 -1.84 2.69 7.67
C ARG A 3 -1.55 4.15 7.97
N HIS A 4 -1.03 4.86 6.98
CA HIS A 4 -0.72 6.28 7.06
C HIS A 4 -1.52 7.04 6.02
N LEU A 5 -2.15 8.14 6.44
CA LEU A 5 -2.91 9.00 5.53
C LEU A 5 -1.97 9.76 4.61
N VAL A 6 -2.31 9.76 3.32
CA VAL A 6 -1.64 10.51 2.26
C VAL A 6 -2.68 11.12 1.34
N LYS A 7 -2.25 12.05 0.50
CA LYS A 7 -3.12 12.59 -0.56
C LYS A 7 -2.73 11.96 -1.88
N ILE A 8 -3.70 11.58 -2.71
CA ILE A 8 -3.44 11.05 -4.04
C ILE A 8 -4.18 11.88 -5.07
N LEU A 9 -3.44 12.42 -6.03
CA LEU A 9 -3.98 13.13 -7.18
C LEU A 9 -4.11 12.18 -8.37
N HIS A 10 -5.28 12.17 -9.01
CA HIS A 10 -5.53 11.44 -10.25
C HIS A 10 -6.52 12.20 -11.13
N ALA A 11 -6.20 12.37 -12.41
CA ALA A 11 -7.09 13.02 -13.38
C ALA A 11 -7.70 14.37 -12.93
N GLY A 12 -6.94 15.16 -12.15
CA GLY A 12 -7.40 16.46 -11.62
C GLY A 12 -8.25 16.39 -10.34
N VAL A 13 -8.54 15.19 -9.83
CA VAL A 13 -9.24 14.95 -8.57
C VAL A 13 -8.24 14.51 -7.50
N THR A 14 -8.33 15.09 -6.30
CA THR A 14 -7.49 14.71 -5.15
C THR A 14 -8.34 13.92 -4.16
N ASP A 15 -7.90 12.71 -3.83
CA ASP A 15 -8.35 12.00 -2.63
C ASP A 15 -7.50 12.46 -1.44
N GLU A 16 -8.16 13.10 -0.48
CA GLU A 16 -7.58 13.63 0.75
C GLU A 16 -7.44 12.58 1.86
N ASN A 17 -8.13 11.43 1.71
CA ASN A 17 -8.23 10.36 2.70
C ASN A 17 -7.63 9.04 2.22
N ALA A 18 -6.81 9.08 1.17
CA ALA A 18 -6.06 7.92 0.72
C ALA A 18 -5.06 7.45 1.78
N CYS A 19 -4.60 6.21 1.65
CA CYS A 19 -3.63 5.66 2.57
C CYS A 19 -2.55 4.83 1.89
N ILE A 20 -1.40 4.80 2.55
CA ILE A 20 -0.26 3.95 2.24
C ILE A 20 0.18 3.23 3.50
N GLY A 21 0.69 2.01 3.38
CA GLY A 21 1.20 1.26 4.51
C GLY A 21 2.02 0.06 4.08
N PHE A 22 2.46 -0.71 5.07
CA PHE A 22 3.08 -2.02 4.86
C PHE A 22 2.22 -3.09 5.53
N ASP A 23 2.02 -4.20 4.82
CA ASP A 23 1.39 -5.40 5.36
C ASP A 23 2.47 -6.46 5.66
N PRO A 24 2.76 -6.72 6.95
CA PRO A 24 3.66 -7.81 7.37
C PRO A 24 3.29 -9.21 6.87
N GLY A 25 2.00 -9.53 6.79
CA GLY A 25 1.53 -10.86 6.41
C GLY A 25 1.68 -11.12 4.92
N LEU A 26 1.52 -10.06 4.11
CA LEU A 26 1.77 -10.10 2.67
C LEU A 26 3.19 -9.65 2.30
N ARG A 27 4.00 -9.18 3.25
CA ARG A 27 5.35 -8.61 3.01
C ARG A 27 5.38 -7.62 1.84
N THR A 28 4.36 -6.79 1.75
CA THR A 28 4.16 -5.85 0.64
C THR A 28 3.77 -4.49 1.18
N PHE A 29 4.22 -3.44 0.50
CA PHE A 29 3.57 -2.15 0.60
C PHE A 29 2.20 -2.22 -0.06
N PHE A 30 1.24 -1.48 0.49
CA PHE A 30 -0.10 -1.35 -0.07
C PHE A 30 -0.51 0.11 -0.16
N MET A 31 -1.43 0.39 -1.09
CA MET A 31 -1.99 1.73 -1.31
C MET A 31 -3.46 1.62 -1.64
N GLN A 32 -4.27 2.44 -0.97
CA GLN A 32 -5.69 2.50 -1.17
C GLN A 32 -6.14 3.95 -1.29
N GLY A 33 -6.96 4.25 -2.29
CA GLY A 33 -7.56 5.57 -2.46
C GLY A 33 -8.74 5.53 -3.42
N PHE A 34 -9.46 6.64 -3.50
CA PHE A 34 -10.69 6.79 -4.27
C PHE A 34 -11.73 5.73 -3.87
N ASN A 35 -12.00 5.64 -2.56
CA ASN A 35 -13.15 4.89 -2.06
C ASN A 35 -14.41 5.58 -2.61
N VAL A 36 -15.24 4.83 -3.32
CA VAL A 36 -16.51 5.35 -3.86
C VAL A 36 -17.57 5.25 -2.77
N ASP A 37 -18.32 6.32 -2.52
CA ASP A 37 -19.41 6.37 -1.53
C ASP A 37 -20.64 5.52 -1.95
N HIS A 38 -20.51 4.65 -2.97
CA HIS A 38 -21.58 3.87 -3.56
C HIS A 38 -21.69 2.46 -2.92
N GLY A 39 -21.83 2.43 -1.60
CA GLY A 39 -22.18 1.24 -0.83
C GLY A 39 -21.01 0.35 -0.42
N ASP A 40 -21.22 -0.43 0.64
CA ASP A 40 -20.19 -1.21 1.38
C ASP A 40 -19.45 -2.29 0.56
N PHE A 41 -19.72 -2.43 -0.74
CA PHE A 41 -19.27 -3.54 -1.57
C PHE A 41 -18.44 -3.15 -2.80
N GLU A 42 -18.24 -1.86 -3.07
CA GLU A 42 -17.41 -1.44 -4.20
C GLU A 42 -15.93 -1.35 -3.81
N GLU A 43 -15.08 -1.97 -4.63
CA GLU A 43 -13.64 -1.88 -4.46
C GLU A 43 -13.17 -0.44 -4.78
N PRO A 44 -12.21 0.09 -4.00
CA PRO A 44 -11.61 1.39 -4.27
C PRO A 44 -11.01 1.43 -5.67
N SER A 45 -11.12 2.58 -6.35
CA SER A 45 -10.55 2.72 -7.71
C SER A 45 -9.03 2.58 -7.74
N LEU A 46 -8.37 2.83 -6.60
CA LEU A 46 -6.96 2.51 -6.40
C LEU A 46 -6.83 1.48 -5.26
N TRP A 47 -6.37 0.28 -5.62
CA TRP A 47 -5.95 -0.75 -4.68
C TRP A 47 -4.69 -1.44 -5.21
N LEU A 48 -3.58 -1.32 -4.47
CA LEU A 48 -2.30 -1.96 -4.74
C LEU A 48 -1.84 -2.73 -3.49
N GLY A 49 -1.10 -3.83 -3.67
CA GLY A 49 -0.48 -4.57 -2.57
C GLY A 49 -1.46 -5.55 -1.93
N THR A 50 -2.20 -6.29 -2.75
CA THR A 50 -3.20 -7.28 -2.30
C THR A 50 -2.67 -8.70 -2.34
N CYS A 51 -1.48 -8.90 -2.93
CA CYS A 51 -0.81 -10.19 -3.04
C CYS A 51 0.48 -10.25 -2.20
N LEU A 52 0.91 -11.47 -1.90
CA LEU A 52 2.17 -11.75 -1.24
C LEU A 52 3.34 -11.21 -2.08
N GLU A 53 4.20 -10.40 -1.45
CA GLU A 53 5.42 -9.81 -2.01
C GLU A 53 5.20 -9.00 -3.30
N GLU A 54 3.99 -8.48 -3.54
CA GLU A 54 3.66 -7.76 -4.79
C GLU A 54 4.51 -6.49 -4.99
N TYR A 55 4.70 -5.72 -3.91
CA TYR A 55 5.52 -4.51 -3.87
C TYR A 55 6.41 -4.54 -2.63
N PRO A 56 7.58 -5.19 -2.67
CA PRO A 56 8.44 -5.37 -1.50
C PRO A 56 9.21 -4.10 -1.12
N SER A 57 9.25 -3.09 -1.99
CA SER A 57 9.86 -1.79 -1.71
C SER A 57 8.88 -0.63 -1.86
N LEU A 58 9.14 0.45 -1.12
CA LEU A 58 8.35 1.68 -1.21
C LEU A 58 8.49 2.32 -2.60
N ASP A 59 9.64 2.17 -3.27
CA ASP A 59 9.83 2.70 -4.62
C ASP A 59 8.98 1.96 -5.66
N ASP A 60 8.83 0.64 -5.54
CA ASP A 60 8.04 -0.17 -6.48
C ASP A 60 6.58 0.26 -6.52
N ILE A 61 5.96 0.45 -5.35
CA ILE A 61 4.56 0.85 -5.27
C ILE A 61 4.34 2.30 -5.74
N ILE A 62 5.29 3.21 -5.46
CA ILE A 62 5.21 4.61 -5.90
C ILE A 62 5.38 4.71 -7.41
N THR A 63 6.34 3.98 -7.98
CA THR A 63 6.57 3.91 -9.42
C THR A 63 5.37 3.31 -10.13
N THR A 64 4.78 2.24 -9.57
CA THR A 64 3.56 1.61 -10.10
C THR A 64 2.36 2.55 -10.05
N ALA A 65 2.13 3.24 -8.92
CA ALA A 65 1.07 4.23 -8.78
C ALA A 65 1.22 5.35 -9.83
N ARG A 66 2.45 5.88 -10.00
CA ARG A 66 2.76 6.89 -11.01
C ARG A 66 2.50 6.39 -12.43
N ALA A 67 2.89 5.15 -12.75
CA ALA A 67 2.64 4.55 -14.05
C ALA A 67 1.15 4.41 -14.37
N ARG A 68 0.31 4.22 -13.34
CA ARG A 68 -1.17 4.22 -13.44
C ARG A 68 -1.78 5.64 -13.41
N GLY A 69 -0.96 6.69 -13.39
CA GLY A 69 -1.40 8.09 -13.41
C GLY A 69 -1.81 8.64 -12.04
N TYR A 70 -1.44 7.97 -10.95
CA TYR A 70 -1.64 8.45 -9.59
C TYR A 70 -0.39 9.15 -9.08
N GLU A 71 -0.55 10.34 -8.52
CA GLU A 71 0.54 11.07 -7.88
C GLU A 71 0.33 11.12 -6.37
N VAL A 72 1.23 10.49 -5.63
CA VAL A 72 1.21 10.50 -4.17
C VAL A 72 1.83 11.79 -3.65
N LYS A 73 1.10 12.48 -2.78
CA LYS A 73 1.52 13.70 -2.09
C LYS A 73 1.54 13.47 -0.58
N GLY A 74 2.36 14.24 0.14
CA GLY A 74 2.43 14.17 1.60
C GLY A 74 3.34 13.08 2.17
N LEU A 75 4.19 12.46 1.34
CA LEU A 75 5.27 11.59 1.81
C LEU A 75 6.37 12.41 2.48
N THR A 76 6.18 12.74 3.74
CA THR A 76 7.20 13.42 4.54
C THR A 76 8.38 12.46 4.82
N PRO A 77 9.60 12.99 5.04
CA PRO A 77 10.75 12.14 5.38
C PRO A 77 10.50 11.23 6.60
N ASN A 78 9.80 11.73 7.62
CA ASN A 78 9.45 10.93 8.81
C ASN A 78 8.54 9.76 8.47
N LEU A 79 7.52 9.99 7.63
CA LEU A 79 6.63 8.93 7.17
C LEU A 79 7.38 7.87 6.35
N VAL A 80 8.29 8.30 5.47
CA VAL A 80 9.13 7.37 4.70
C VAL A 80 9.99 6.52 5.63
N ILE A 81 10.59 7.12 6.66
CA ILE A 81 11.39 6.40 7.65
C ILE A 81 10.55 5.37 8.40
N GLU A 82 9.32 5.72 8.81
CA GLU A 82 8.41 4.79 9.49
C GLU A 82 8.05 3.59 8.62
N LEU A 83 7.63 3.85 7.37
CA LEU A 83 7.28 2.83 6.39
C LEU A 83 8.44 1.86 6.09
N VAL A 84 9.64 2.39 5.86
CA VAL A 84 10.83 1.57 5.57
C VAL A 84 11.29 0.81 6.81
N LYS A 85 11.20 1.42 8.00
CA LYS A 85 11.55 0.76 9.26
C LYS A 85 10.64 -0.43 9.55
N GLU A 86 9.35 -0.30 9.24
CA GLU A 86 8.41 -1.41 9.35
C GLU A 86 8.79 -2.50 8.36
N ALA A 87 8.87 -2.21 7.06
CA ALA A 87 9.21 -3.20 6.04
C ALA A 87 10.56 -3.93 6.28
N GLY A 88 11.51 -3.26 6.95
CA GLY A 88 12.81 -3.83 7.32
C GLY A 88 12.79 -4.77 8.54
N GLN A 89 11.66 -4.94 9.23
CA GLN A 89 11.55 -5.91 10.31
C GLN A 89 11.61 -7.34 9.74
N LYS A 90 12.25 -8.25 10.48
CA LYS A 90 12.19 -9.68 10.12
C LYS A 90 10.79 -10.19 10.45
N TYR A 91 10.08 -10.62 9.41
CA TYR A 91 8.80 -11.27 9.56
C TYR A 91 9.00 -12.77 9.51
N ASP A 92 8.56 -13.47 10.56
CA ASP A 92 8.55 -14.92 10.55
C ASP A 92 7.59 -15.42 9.45
N PRO A 93 7.94 -16.49 8.73
CA PRO A 93 7.05 -17.06 7.75
C PRO A 93 5.71 -17.44 8.42
N GLY A 94 4.61 -17.06 7.77
CA GLY A 94 3.27 -17.34 8.24
C GLY A 94 3.01 -18.84 8.35
N ILE A 95 1.94 -19.22 9.05
CA ILE A 95 1.56 -20.65 9.21
C ILE A 95 1.39 -21.32 7.83
N GLY A 96 0.82 -20.62 6.84
CA GLY A 96 0.66 -21.13 5.48
C GLY A 96 1.99 -21.43 4.79
N GLU A 97 2.99 -20.57 4.95
CA GLU A 97 4.34 -20.77 4.37
C GLU A 97 5.09 -21.89 5.08
N ARG A 98 4.97 -21.96 6.42
CA ARG A 98 5.56 -23.03 7.22
C ARG A 98 4.95 -24.40 6.91
N LEU A 99 3.69 -24.43 6.47
CA LEU A 99 2.99 -25.64 6.06
C LEU A 99 3.09 -25.91 4.54
N GLY A 100 3.73 -25.05 3.76
CA GLY A 100 3.88 -25.20 2.30
C GLY A 100 2.59 -25.03 1.50
N ILE A 101 1.62 -24.27 2.03
CA ILE A 101 0.31 -23.99 1.43
C ILE A 101 0.31 -22.61 0.74
N VAL A 102 1.24 -21.75 1.13
CA VAL A 102 1.55 -20.45 0.51
C VAL A 102 2.99 -20.52 0.03
N PHE A 103 3.24 -20.14 -1.24
CA PHE A 103 4.55 -20.19 -1.90
C PHE A 103 5.08 -18.78 -2.16
#